data_AF-R7U4N2-F1
#
_entry.id   AF-R7U4N2-F1
#
_cell.length_a   1.000
_cell.length_b   1.000
_cell.length_c   1.000
_cell.angle_alpha   90.00
_cell.angle_beta   90.00
_cell.angle_gamma   90.00
#
_symmetry.space_group_name_H-M   'P 1'
#
loop_
_entity.id
_entity.type
_entity.pdbx_description
1 polymer ?
#
loop_
_entity_poly.entity_id
_entity_poly.type
_entity_poly.pdbx_seq_one_letter_code
_entity_poly.pdbx_strand_id
1 'polypeptide(L)' 'TKEDVFRTFHTWALRNYGDSGKTKTVTLKKYNRIVAILTGEEASTADNSKFRFWVKGKGFQMGEPGE' A
#
# COMPACT_ATOMS: atom_id res chain seq x y z
N THR A 1 0.36 30.55 12.23
CA THR A 1 0.16 30.00 13.60
C THR A 1 0.45 28.50 13.62
N LYS A 2 0.36 27.80 14.77
CA LYS A 2 0.53 26.33 14.83
C LYS A 2 -0.40 25.59 13.84
N GLU A 3 -1.60 26.11 13.63
CA GLU A 3 -2.57 25.57 12.68
C GLU A 3 -2.09 25.64 11.21
N ASP A 4 -1.44 26.74 10.81
CA ASP A 4 -0.88 26.85 9.45
C ASP A 4 0.26 25.85 9.22
N VAL A 5 1.09 25.63 10.24
CA VAL A 5 2.17 24.63 10.18
C VAL A 5 1.58 23.23 10.05
N PHE A 6 0.56 22.90 10.85
CA PHE A 6 -0.15 21.63 10.74
C PHE A 6 -0.78 21.44 9.36
N ARG A 7 -1.51 22.45 8.84
CA ARG A 7 -2.17 22.38 7.53
C ARG A 7 -1.16 22.17 6.40
N THR A 8 -0.05 22.89 6.45
CA THR A 8 1.01 22.80 5.44
C THR A 8 1.68 21.43 5.47
N PHE A 9 2.07 20.96 6.66
CA PHE A 9 2.67 19.64 6.83
C PHE A 9 1.71 18.52 6.41
N HIS A 10 0.46 18.58 6.87
CA HIS A 10 -0.56 17.57 6.55
C HIS A 10 -0.81 17.47 5.04
N THR A 11 -0.92 18.62 4.35
CA THR A 11 -1.09 18.65 2.89
C THR A 11 0.11 18.04 2.17
N TRP A 12 1.33 18.37 2.62
CA TRP A 12 2.55 17.79 2.06
C TRP A 12 2.60 16.27 2.31
N ALA A 13 2.28 15.82 3.51
CA ALA A 13 2.28 14.41 3.87
C ALA A 13 1.28 13.61 3.02
N LEU A 14 0.05 14.10 2.83
CA LEU A 14 -0.94 13.45 1.98
C LEU A 14 -0.50 13.37 0.51
N ARG A 15 0.18 14.39 -0.01
CA ARG A 15 0.71 14.38 -1.39
C ARG A 15 1.82 13.33 -1.58
N ASN A 16 2.66 13.12 -0.57
CA ASN A 16 3.83 12.25 -0.66
C ASN A 16 3.59 10.81 -0.16
N TYR A 17 2.61 10.62 0.73
CA TYR A 17 2.37 9.35 1.42
C TYR A 17 0.90 8.94 1.46
N GLY A 18 -0.02 9.77 0.96
CA GLY A 18 -1.43 9.40 0.83
C GLY A 18 -1.67 8.41 -0.30
N ASP A 19 -2.84 7.74 -0.27
CA ASP A 19 -3.21 6.69 -1.22
C ASP A 19 -3.27 7.14 -2.69
N SER A 20 -3.47 8.45 -2.93
CA SER A 20 -3.47 9.05 -4.27
C SER A 20 -2.09 9.52 -4.73
N GLY A 21 -1.09 9.48 -3.85
CA GLY A 21 0.28 9.91 -4.14
C GLY A 21 1.05 8.88 -4.97
N LYS A 22 1.88 9.35 -5.90
CA LYS A 22 2.86 8.52 -6.61
C LYS A 22 4.07 8.29 -5.71
N THR A 23 3.95 7.35 -4.78
CA THR A 23 4.97 7.07 -3.76
C THR A 23 5.52 5.65 -3.85
N LYS A 24 6.75 5.47 -3.35
CA LYS A 24 7.37 4.14 -3.20
C LYS A 24 6.94 3.43 -1.92
N THR A 25 6.28 4.15 -1.01
CA THR A 25 5.76 3.64 0.24
C THR A 25 4.51 2.79 0.01
N VAL A 26 4.41 1.64 0.68
CA VAL A 26 3.15 0.89 0.73
C VAL A 26 2.19 1.62 1.65
N THR A 27 1.14 2.21 1.10
CA THR A 27 0.10 2.88 1.87
C THR A 27 -0.84 1.88 2.53
N LEU A 28 -1.68 2.32 3.47
CA LEU A 28 -2.61 1.42 4.18
C LEU A 28 -3.57 0.69 3.23
N LYS A 29 -4.15 1.39 2.24
CA LYS A 29 -5.03 0.76 1.26
C LYS A 29 -4.29 -0.28 0.42
N LYS A 30 -3.04 0.01 0.04
CA LYS A 30 -2.21 -0.93 -0.72
C LYS A 30 -1.81 -2.15 0.12
N TYR A 31 -1.47 -1.94 1.39
CA TYR A 31 -1.22 -2.99 2.38
C TYR A 31 -2.42 -3.93 2.48
N ASN A 32 -3.63 -3.40 2.73
CA ASN A 32 -4.83 -4.23 2.85
C ASN A 32 -5.08 -5.10 1.61
N ARG A 33 -4.81 -4.57 0.41
CA ARG A 33 -4.91 -5.36 -0.83
C ARG A 33 -3.82 -6.41 -0.97
N ILE A 34 -2.58 -6.13 -0.53
CA ILE A 34 -1.52 -7.13 -0.47
C ILE A 34 -1.95 -8.28 0.43
N VAL A 35 -2.47 -7.98 1.63
CA VAL A 35 -3.00 -8.96 2.57
C VAL A 35 -4.11 -9.80 1.93
N ALA A 36 -5.11 -9.16 1.33
CA ALA A 36 -6.21 -9.87 0.66
C ALA A 36 -5.74 -10.81 -0.47
N ILE A 37 -4.67 -10.44 -1.20
CA ILE A 37 -4.05 -11.33 -2.20
C ILE A 37 -3.34 -12.51 -1.53
N LEU A 38 -2.65 -12.29 -0.42
CA LEU A 38 -1.92 -13.33 0.31
C LEU A 38 -2.86 -14.30 1.04
N THR A 39 -3.99 -13.83 1.55
CA THR A 39 -5.03 -14.66 2.20
C THR A 39 -5.99 -15.31 1.20
N GLY A 40 -5.96 -14.91 -0.08
CA GLY A 40 -6.82 -15.45 -1.12
C GLY A 40 -8.23 -14.85 -1.17
N GLU A 41 -8.49 -13.79 -0.39
CA GLU A 41 -9.75 -13.04 -0.41
C GLU A 41 -9.93 -12.22 -1.70
N GLU A 42 -8.84 -11.73 -2.31
CA GLU A 42 -8.91 -11.02 -3.59
C GLU A 42 -8.88 -12.02 -4.76
N ALA A 43 -10.01 -12.12 -5.47
CA ALA A 43 -10.18 -13.03 -6.60
C ALA A 43 -9.13 -12.81 -7.71
N SER A 44 -8.76 -13.90 -8.38
CA SER A 44 -7.83 -13.88 -9.52
C SER A 44 -8.51 -13.36 -10.78
N THR A 45 -8.26 -12.10 -11.16
CA THR A 45 -8.84 -11.50 -12.39
C THR A 45 -7.76 -10.95 -13.33
N ALA A 46 -8.14 -10.73 -14.60
CA ALA A 46 -7.25 -10.10 -15.58
C ALA A 46 -6.82 -8.70 -15.11
N ASP A 47 -7.74 -7.93 -14.54
CA ASP A 47 -7.51 -6.55 -14.09
C ASP A 47 -6.47 -6.43 -12.96
N ASN A 48 -6.42 -7.40 -12.05
CA ASN A 48 -5.45 -7.39 -10.95
C ASN A 48 -4.18 -8.23 -11.22
N SER A 49 -4.03 -8.81 -12.41
CA SER A 49 -2.92 -9.71 -12.74
C SER A 49 -1.55 -9.06 -12.60
N LYS A 50 -1.38 -7.81 -13.05
CA LYS A 50 -0.13 -7.04 -12.86
C LYS A 50 0.19 -6.81 -11.39
N PHE A 51 -0.83 -6.49 -10.60
CA PHE A 51 -0.65 -6.22 -9.18
C PHE A 51 -0.28 -7.50 -8.42
N ARG A 52 -0.97 -8.62 -8.68
CA ARG A 52 -0.65 -9.93 -8.12
C ARG A 52 0.75 -10.41 -8.51
N PHE A 53 1.15 -10.20 -9.77
CA PHE A 53 2.52 -10.50 -10.22
C PHE A 53 3.55 -9.68 -9.43
N TRP A 54 3.31 -8.37 -9.26
CA TRP A 54 4.19 -7.51 -8.45
C TRP A 54 4.25 -7.95 -6.98
N VAL A 55 3.13 -8.30 -6.36
CA VAL A 55 3.08 -8.80 -4.97
C VAL A 55 3.94 -10.06 -4.81
N LYS A 56 3.74 -11.05 -5.69
CA LYS A 56 4.53 -12.29 -5.68
C LYS A 56 6.01 -12.03 -5.93
N GLY A 57 6.35 -11.20 -6.92
CA GLY A 57 7.73 -10.87 -7.25
C GLY A 57 8.48 -10.07 -6.17
N LYS A 58 7.75 -9.39 -5.27
CA LYS A 58 8.33 -8.73 -4.10
C LYS A 58 8.53 -9.66 -2.91
N GLY A 59 7.98 -10.87 -2.94
CA GLY A 59 8.11 -11.83 -1.84
C GLY A 59 7.44 -11.37 -0.56
N PHE A 60 6.30 -10.67 -0.63
CA PHE A 60 5.51 -10.39 0.57
C PHE A 60 5.00 -11.68 1.19
N GLN A 61 5.03 -11.75 2.52
CA GLN A 61 4.64 -12.93 3.31
C GLN A 61 3.81 -12.45 4.50
N MET A 62 2.89 -13.29 4.96
CA MET A 62 2.19 -13.08 6.23
C MET A 62 2.91 -13.90 7.30
N GLY A 63 3.32 -13.27 8.40
CA GLY A 63 4.07 -13.91 9.48
C GLY A 63 5.53 -13.45 9.58
N GLU A 64 6.24 -13.94 10.59
CA GLU A 64 7.68 -13.68 10.74
C GLU A 64 8.47 -14.54 9.72
N PRO A 65 9.56 -14.01 9.16
CA PRO A 65 10.37 -14.78 8.21
C PRO A 65 11.11 -15.92 8.94
N GLY A 66 10.54 -17.12 8.93
CA GLY A 66 11.24 -18.36 9.29
C GLY A 66 10.71 -19.16 10.48
N GLU A 67 9.41 -19.47 10.54
CA GLU A 67 8.92 -20.72 11.14
C GLU A 67 8.73 -21.80 10.06
#